data_AF-A0AA35R996-F1
#
_entry.id   AF-A0AA35R996-F1
#
_cell.length_a   1.000
_cell.length_b   1.000
_cell.length_c   1.000
_cell.angle_alpha   90.00
_cell.angle_beta   90.00
_cell.angle_gamma   90.00
#
_symmetry.space_group_name_H-M   'P 1'
#
loop_
_entity.id
_entity.type
_entity.pdbx_description
1 polymer ?
#
loop_
_entity_poly.entity_id
_entity_poly.type
_entity_poly.pdbx_seq_one_letter_code
_entity_poly.pdbx_strand_id
1 'polypeptide(L)'
;FLRPRGQAISTLYRFLDEQLVQNSRPVVVSCYVGIGRTGTVLACYLVKRGADPADAINEVRRLRPGSVQTPEQEAAVHEYAQRHTAGSDSAG
;
A
#
# COMPACT_ATOMS: atom_id res chain seq x y z
N PHE A 1 4.15 14.01 8.04
CA PHE A 1 3.68 12.85 7.25
C PHE A 1 2.16 12.93 7.12
N LEU A 2 1.61 13.16 5.91
CA LEU A 2 0.16 13.18 5.72
C LEU A 2 -0.37 11.75 5.81
N ARG A 3 -0.77 11.33 7.01
CA ARG A 3 -1.58 10.14 7.24
C ARG A 3 -2.91 10.38 6.50
N PRO A 4 -3.18 9.73 5.36
CA PRO A 4 -4.43 9.97 4.67
C PRO A 4 -5.57 9.52 5.60
N ARG A 5 -6.59 10.37 5.79
CA ARG A 5 -7.76 10.03 6.63
C ARG A 5 -8.38 8.73 6.11
N GLY A 6 -8.80 7.83 7.00
CA GLY A 6 -9.15 6.45 6.66
C GLY A 6 -10.09 6.27 5.44
N GLN A 7 -11.02 7.20 5.21
CA GLN A 7 -11.93 7.17 4.06
C GLN A 7 -11.26 7.42 2.70
N ALA A 8 -10.17 8.20 2.65
CA ALA A 8 -9.44 8.46 1.41
C ALA A 8 -8.67 7.21 0.95
N ILE A 9 -8.13 6.44 1.89
CA ILE A 9 -7.40 5.20 1.60
C ILE A 9 -8.34 4.11 1.09
N SER A 10 -9.50 3.94 1.73
CA SER A 10 -10.48 2.92 1.30
C SER A 10 -11.02 3.21 -0.10
N THR A 11 -11.26 4.48 -0.43
CA THR A 11 -11.69 4.89 -1.79
C THR A 11 -10.62 4.57 -2.83
N LEU A 12 -9.35 4.84 -2.53
CA LEU A 12 -8.24 4.51 -3.43
C LEU A 12 -8.12 3.00 -3.66
N TYR A 13 -8.18 2.19 -2.60
CA TYR A 13 -8.05 0.74 -2.73
C TYR A 13 -9.20 0.12 -3.51
N ARG A 14 -10.43 0.60 -3.29
CA ARG A 14 -11.58 0.20 -4.11
C ARG A 14 -11.35 0.53 -5.59
N PHE A 15 -10.85 1.72 -5.88
CA PHE A 15 -10.53 2.12 -7.25
C PHE A 15 -9.43 1.25 -7.88
N LEU A 16 -8.36 0.94 -7.12
CA LEU A 16 -7.30 0.03 -7.58
C LEU A 16 -7.85 -1.36 -7.90
N ASP A 17 -8.67 -1.93 -7.02
CA ASP A 17 -9.26 -3.26 -7.25
C ASP A 17 -10.19 -3.25 -8.47
N GLU A 18 -11.05 -2.23 -8.61
CA GLU A 18 -11.94 -2.08 -9.76
C GLU A 18 -11.17 -1.99 -11.09
N GLN A 19 -10.14 -1.14 -11.16
CA GLN A 19 -9.39 -0.96 -12.39
C GLN A 19 -8.49 -2.18 -12.70
N LEU A 20 -7.74 -2.68 -11.71
CA LEU A 20 -6.75 -3.74 -11.93
C LEU A 20 -7.39 -5.12 -12.09
N VAL A 21 -8.39 -5.45 -11.27
CA VAL A 21 -8.97 -6.81 -11.23
C VAL A 21 -10.16 -6.94 -12.16
N GLN A 22 -11.08 -5.98 -12.15
CA GLN A 22 -12.32 -6.11 -12.94
C GLN A 22 -12.11 -5.64 -14.38
N ASN A 23 -11.42 -4.52 -14.56
CA ASN A 23 -11.28 -3.89 -15.87
C ASN A 23 -9.98 -4.23 -16.60
N SER A 24 -9.02 -4.90 -15.94
CA SER A 24 -7.68 -5.17 -16.48
C SER A 24 -6.98 -3.91 -17.01
N ARG A 25 -7.18 -2.77 -16.33
CA ARG A 25 -6.63 -1.46 -16.71
C ARG A 25 -5.51 -1.05 -15.75
N PRO A 26 -4.33 -0.68 -16.28
CA PRO A 26 -3.24 -0.17 -15.44
C PRO A 26 -3.63 1.17 -14.80
N VAL A 27 -3.20 1.37 -13.55
CA VAL A 27 -3.43 2.61 -12.80
C VAL A 27 -2.10 3.27 -12.47
N VAL A 28 -2.00 4.57 -12.73
CA VAL A 28 -0.85 5.39 -12.32
C VAL A 28 -1.17 6.07 -10.99
N VAL A 29 -0.34 5.82 -9.98
CA VAL A 29 -0.41 6.49 -8.68
C VAL A 29 0.79 7.42 -8.55
N SER A 30 0.56 8.71 -8.34
CA SER A 30 1.62 9.70 -8.13
C SER A 30 1.24 10.67 -7.00
N CYS A 31 2.26 11.12 -6.26
CA CYS A 31 2.17 12.31 -5.42
C CYS A 31 3.00 13.42 -6.09
N TYR A 32 3.57 14.37 -5.35
CA TYR A 32 4.37 15.44 -5.96
C TYR A 32 5.62 14.93 -6.71
N VAL A 33 6.43 14.08 -6.07
CA VAL A 33 7.61 13.42 -6.68
C VAL A 33 7.36 11.92 -6.90
N GLY A 34 6.20 11.43 -6.48
CA GLY A 34 5.81 10.02 -6.58
C GLY A 34 6.63 9.02 -5.75
N ILE A 35 7.55 9.42 -4.85
CA ILE A 35 8.46 8.48 -4.15
C ILE A 35 7.96 8.10 -2.74
N GLY A 36 7.87 9.05 -1.80
CA GLY A 36 7.52 8.71 -0.41
C GLY A 36 6.09 8.23 -0.21
N ARG A 37 5.09 9.11 -0.44
CA ARG A 37 3.67 8.78 -0.18
C ARG A 37 3.12 7.70 -1.11
N THR A 38 3.44 7.79 -2.40
CA THR A 38 3.04 6.77 -3.39
C THR A 38 3.59 5.40 -3.01
N GLY A 39 4.90 5.30 -2.71
CA GLY A 39 5.51 4.03 -2.32
C GLY A 39 4.87 3.44 -1.07
N THR A 40 4.61 4.29 -0.05
CA THR A 40 3.94 3.84 1.18
C THR A 40 2.55 3.27 0.90
N VAL A 41 1.74 3.97 0.09
CA VAL A 41 0.37 3.55 -0.22
C VAL A 41 0.34 2.25 -1.02
N LEU A 42 1.26 2.09 -1.97
CA LEU A 42 1.40 0.86 -2.75
C LEU A 42 1.86 -0.31 -1.87
N ALA A 43 2.78 -0.09 -0.93
CA ALA A 43 3.18 -1.12 0.03
C ALA A 43 2.00 -1.55 0.92
N CYS A 44 1.23 -0.60 1.46
CA CYS A 44 0.00 -0.93 2.20
C CYS A 44 -1.04 -1.67 1.34
N TYR A 45 -1.12 -1.37 0.05
CA TYR A 45 -2.00 -2.11 -0.87
C TYR A 45 -1.54 -3.56 -1.06
N LEU A 46 -0.23 -3.81 -1.18
CA LEU A 46 0.29 -5.17 -1.23
C LEU A 46 0.03 -5.94 0.07
N VAL A 47 0.18 -5.28 1.23
CA VAL A 47 -0.20 -5.86 2.53
C VAL A 47 -1.68 -6.21 2.56
N LYS A 48 -2.56 -5.33 2.08
CA LYS A 48 -4.01 -5.62 1.95
C LYS A 48 -4.28 -6.85 1.07
N ARG A 49 -3.40 -7.15 0.12
CA ARG A 49 -3.49 -8.30 -0.79
C ARG A 49 -2.80 -9.55 -0.22
N GLY A 50 -2.32 -9.51 1.03
CA GLY A 50 -1.78 -10.66 1.76
C GLY A 50 -0.26 -10.70 1.85
N ALA A 51 0.47 -9.67 1.41
CA ALA A 51 1.91 -9.63 1.58
C ALA A 51 2.32 -9.31 3.03
N ASP A 52 3.44 -9.85 3.48
CA ASP A 52 4.11 -9.36 4.69
C ASP A 52 4.54 -7.89 4.50
N PRO A 53 4.40 -7.02 5.52
CA PRO A 53 4.77 -5.60 5.39
C PRO A 53 6.22 -5.35 4.97
N ALA A 54 7.19 -6.15 5.43
CA ALA A 54 8.58 -6.00 5.02
C ALA A 54 8.76 -6.39 3.54
N ASP A 55 8.14 -7.49 3.11
CA ASP A 55 8.16 -7.93 1.73
C ASP A 55 7.48 -6.92 0.79
N ALA A 56 6.37 -6.34 1.22
CA ALA A 56 5.67 -5.30 0.48
C ALA A 56 6.54 -4.05 0.27
N ILE A 57 7.27 -3.60 1.29
CA ILE A 57 8.21 -2.48 1.17
C ILE A 57 9.35 -2.83 0.21
N ASN A 58 9.93 -4.01 0.36
CA ASN A 58 11.03 -4.47 -0.47
C ASN A 58 10.64 -4.57 -1.94
N GLU A 59 9.44 -5.09 -2.23
CA GLU A 59 8.94 -5.20 -3.59
C GLU A 59 8.72 -3.83 -4.24
N VAL A 60 8.13 -2.88 -3.50
CA VAL A 60 7.95 -1.51 -3.98
C VAL A 60 9.29 -0.83 -4.25
N ARG A 61 10.30 -1.05 -3.40
CA ARG A 61 11.67 -0.54 -3.61
C ARG A 61 12.36 -1.20 -4.80
N ARG A 62 12.14 -2.50 -5.02
CA ARG A 62 12.68 -3.24 -6.15
C ARG A 62 12.13 -2.70 -7.48
N LEU A 63 10.82 -2.47 -7.56
CA LEU A 63 10.16 -1.94 -8.75
C LEU A 63 10.45 -0.44 -8.95
N ARG A 64 10.62 0.31 -7.85
CA ARG A 64 10.93 1.73 -7.90
C ARG A 64 11.92 2.13 -6.80
N PRO A 65 13.23 2.11 -7.10
CA PRO A 65 14.28 2.44 -6.14
C PRO A 65 14.05 3.77 -5.42
N GLY A 66 14.34 3.77 -4.12
CA GLY A 66 14.16 4.95 -3.25
C GLY A 66 12.75 5.17 -2.73
N SER A 67 11.76 4.33 -3.09
CA SER A 67 10.42 4.39 -2.51
C SER A 67 10.41 4.03 -1.02
N VAL A 68 9.43 4.55 -0.27
CA VAL A 68 9.34 4.40 1.21
C VAL A 68 10.63 4.94 1.87
N GLN A 69 10.76 6.27 1.89
CA GLN A 69 12.01 6.99 2.12
C GLN A 69 12.41 7.16 3.58
N THR A 70 11.47 7.08 4.51
CA THR A 70 11.72 7.45 5.92
C THR A 70 11.23 6.35 6.87
N PRO A 71 11.82 6.24 8.08
CA PRO A 71 11.35 5.28 9.09
C PRO A 71 9.87 5.43 9.42
N GLU A 72 9.33 6.65 9.40
CA GLU A 72 7.90 6.90 9.64
C GLU A 72 7.00 6.33 8.52
N GLN A 73 7.53 6.23 7.28
CA GLN A 73 6.82 5.61 6.17
C GLN A 73 6.79 4.09 6.31
N GLU A 74 7.92 3.49 6.69
CA GLU A 74 7.98 2.06 6.99
C GLU A 74 7.05 1.71 8.16
N ALA A 75 7.13 2.47 9.25
CA ALA A 75 6.26 2.31 10.41
C ALA A 75 4.78 2.40 10.03
N ALA A 76 4.42 3.30 9.11
CA ALA A 76 3.04 3.40 8.64
C ALA A 76 2.55 2.14 7.91
N VAL A 77 3.42 1.43 7.19
CA VAL A 77 3.08 0.14 6.54
C VAL A 77 2.91 -0.96 7.59
N HIS A 78 3.81 -1.04 8.57
CA HIS A 78 3.68 -2.00 9.66
C HIS A 78 2.44 -1.75 10.53
N GLU A 79 2.16 -0.50 10.88
CA GLU A 79 0.93 -0.11 11.57
C GLU A 79 -0.32 -0.46 10.73
N TYR A 80 -0.26 -0.30 9.41
CA TYR A 80 -1.36 -0.70 8.53
C TYR A 80 -1.60 -2.20 8.61
N ALA A 81 -0.54 -3.01 8.53
CA ALA A 81 -0.61 -4.46 8.70
C ALA A 81 -1.29 -4.80 10.03
N GLN A 82 -0.77 -4.31 11.17
CA GLN A 82 -1.34 -4.58 12.50
C GLN A 82 -2.85 -4.27 12.62
N ARG A 83 -3.33 -3.22 11.95
CA ARG A 83 -4.76 -2.86 11.94
C ARG A 83 -5.63 -3.76 11.05
N HIS A 84 -5.04 -4.49 10.12
CA HIS A 84 -5.75 -5.25 9.09
C HIS A 84 -5.39 -6.75 9.04
N THR A 85 -4.42 -7.24 9.82
CA THR A 85 -4.12 -8.68 9.99
C THR A 85 -5.18 -9.41 10.82
N ALA A 86 -6.07 -8.70 11.52
CA ALA A 86 -7.16 -9.31 12.29
C ALA A 86 -8.31 -9.91 11.42
N GLY A 87 -8.14 -10.01 10.10
CA GLY A 87 -9.18 -10.47 9.17
C GLY A 87 -8.80 -11.62 8.25
N SER A 88 -7.66 -12.28 8.45
CA SER A 88 -7.17 -13.35 7.56
C SER A 88 -6.88 -14.70 8.23
N ASP A 89 -7.32 -14.90 9.49
CA ASP A 89 -7.28 -16.21 10.16
C ASP A 89 -8.67 -16.86 10.17
N SER A 90 -9.15 -17.27 9.00
CA SER A 90 -10.20 -18.31 8.87
C SER A 90 -10.32 -18.78 7.42
N ALA A 91 -9.34 -19.56 6.98
CA ALA A 91 -9.48 -20.47 5.84
C ALA A 91 -8.71 -21.75 6.17
N GLY A 92 -9.34 -22.57 7.02
CA GLY A 92 -9.00 -23.95 7.32
C GLY A 92 -10.28 -24.75 7.39
#